data_AF-A0ABD1BM89-F1
#
_entry.id   AF-A0ABD1BM89-F1
#
_cell.length_a   1.000
_cell.length_b   1.000
_cell.length_c   1.000
_cell.angle_alpha   90.00
_cell.angle_beta   90.00
_cell.angle_gamma   90.00
#
_symmetry.space_group_name_H-M   'P 1'
#
loop_
_entity.id
_entity.type
_entity.pdbx_description
1 polymer ?
#
loop_
_entity_poly.entity_id
_entity_poly.type
_entity_poly.pdbx_seq_one_letter_code
_entity_poly.pdbx_strand_id
1 'polypeptide(L)'
;MVTGFYNKAPQFRFIRRDSVVLSIDVDKTNEDGLFKAVNGAKLILESSNLMLIDFTSYADISTVPCHYVVYWEVKDTKEDKSKNMELKEEIFSECCLLMEDSFDEVYKNCRFREKSVGPLEIKVVRHGTFDSLMDFFISQGASIGQYKTPRCIKSSKALEVLEKSVVATFFSTE
;
A
#
# COMPACT_ATOMS: atom_id res chain seq x y z
N MET A 1 21.54 -3.89 16.28
CA MET A 1 22.17 -3.08 17.36
C MET A 1 22.76 -4.03 18.38
N VAL A 2 23.99 -3.82 18.84
CA VAL A 2 24.56 -4.61 19.94
C VAL A 2 23.85 -4.21 21.23
N THR A 3 23.28 -5.17 21.96
CA THR A 3 22.57 -4.91 23.23
C THR A 3 23.33 -5.39 24.45
N GLY A 4 24.38 -6.20 24.27
CA GLY A 4 25.15 -6.78 25.36
C GLY A 4 26.15 -7.81 24.84
N PHE A 5 26.79 -8.50 25.77
CA PHE A 5 27.73 -9.58 25.50
C PHE A 5 27.48 -10.72 26.49
N TYR A 6 27.53 -11.96 26.00
CA TYR A 6 27.66 -13.15 26.85
C TYR A 6 29.10 -13.64 26.76
N ASN A 7 29.85 -13.51 27.86
CA ASN A 7 31.32 -13.62 27.86
C ASN A 7 31.94 -12.67 26.82
N LYS A 8 32.51 -13.22 25.74
CA LYS A 8 33.11 -12.46 24.62
C LYS A 8 32.20 -12.40 23.38
N ALA A 9 31.04 -13.07 23.40
CA ALA A 9 30.14 -13.12 22.24
C ALA A 9 29.12 -11.97 22.29
N PRO A 10 29.04 -11.11 21.25
CA PRO A 10 28.06 -10.03 21.19
C PRO A 10 26.64 -10.56 21.04
N GLN A 11 25.69 -9.88 21.68
CA GLN A 11 24.26 -10.10 21.55
C GLN A 11 23.65 -8.98 20.71
N PHE A 12 22.81 -9.35 19.74
CA PHE A 12 22.23 -8.41 18.80
C PHE A 12 20.72 -8.36 18.94
N ARG A 13 20.17 -7.15 19.04
CA ARG A 13 18.76 -6.90 18.75
C ARG A 13 18.60 -6.72 17.25
N PHE A 14 17.77 -7.57 16.66
CA PHE A 14 17.29 -7.40 15.31
C PHE A 14 16.48 -6.10 15.24
N ILE A 15 16.84 -5.22 14.31
CA ILE A 15 16.15 -3.93 14.13
C ILE A 15 15.11 -4.10 13.01
N ARG A 16 15.59 -4.44 11.82
CA ARG A 16 14.81 -4.70 10.61
C ARG A 16 15.70 -5.37 9.57
N ARG A 17 15.07 -5.96 8.54
CA ARG A 17 15.73 -6.20 7.26
C ARG A 17 15.58 -4.94 6.42
N ASP A 18 16.69 -4.39 5.95
CA ASP A 18 16.63 -3.15 5.17
C ASP A 18 15.83 -3.34 3.87
N SER A 19 15.20 -2.25 3.45
CA SER A 19 14.41 -2.13 2.21
C SER A 19 13.08 -2.89 2.15
N VAL A 20 12.67 -3.62 3.19
CA VAL A 20 11.36 -4.28 3.23
C VAL A 20 10.27 -3.29 3.67
N VAL A 21 9.23 -3.14 2.85
CA VAL A 21 8.08 -2.26 3.13
C VAL A 21 6.85 -3.03 3.57
N LEU A 22 6.56 -4.18 2.95
CA LEU A 22 5.42 -5.05 3.28
C LEU A 22 5.92 -6.48 3.49
N SER A 23 5.34 -7.14 4.49
CA SER A 23 5.65 -8.52 4.88
C SER A 23 4.55 -9.01 5.81
N ILE A 24 3.93 -10.16 5.50
CA ILE A 24 2.92 -10.80 6.34
C ILE A 24 3.48 -12.10 6.93
N ASP A 25 4.06 -12.93 6.08
CA ASP A 25 4.66 -14.22 6.41
C ASP A 25 6.13 -14.22 5.95
N VAL A 26 6.56 -15.24 5.19
CA VAL A 26 7.92 -15.32 4.66
C VAL A 26 8.15 -14.34 3.50
N ASP A 27 7.09 -13.76 2.93
CA ASP A 27 7.11 -12.75 1.87
C ASP A 27 7.78 -11.45 2.32
N LYS A 28 8.51 -10.81 1.40
CA LYS A 28 9.31 -9.62 1.69
C LYS A 28 9.28 -8.67 0.49
N THR A 29 8.23 -7.88 0.41
CA THR A 29 8.07 -6.88 -0.65
C THR A 29 8.85 -5.62 -0.29
N ASN A 30 9.69 -5.15 -1.22
CA ASN A 30 10.44 -3.91 -1.09
C ASN A 30 9.74 -2.75 -1.82
N GLU A 31 10.24 -1.54 -1.63
CA GLU A 31 9.63 -0.33 -2.23
C GLU A 31 9.64 -0.38 -3.77
N ASP A 32 10.70 -0.89 -4.38
CA ASP A 32 10.83 -1.02 -5.84
C ASP A 32 9.80 -2.01 -6.42
N GLY A 33 9.59 -3.15 -5.76
CA GLY A 33 8.59 -4.15 -6.14
C GLY A 33 7.18 -3.58 -6.04
N LEU A 34 6.87 -2.88 -4.94
CA LEU A 34 5.59 -2.19 -4.79
C LEU A 34 5.39 -1.11 -5.87
N PHE A 35 6.42 -0.32 -6.15
CA PHE A 35 6.35 0.73 -7.17
C PHE A 35 6.14 0.16 -8.58
N LYS A 36 6.81 -0.95 -8.92
CA LYS A 36 6.61 -1.67 -10.18
C LYS A 36 5.19 -2.23 -10.30
N ALA A 37 4.68 -2.87 -9.25
CA ALA A 37 3.32 -3.39 -9.22
C ALA A 37 2.27 -2.29 -9.45
N VAL A 38 2.39 -1.18 -8.72
CA VAL A 38 1.48 -0.04 -8.89
C VAL A 38 1.58 0.57 -10.29
N ASN A 39 2.79 0.74 -10.84
CA ASN A 39 2.95 1.28 -12.20
C ASN A 39 2.37 0.36 -13.28
N GLY A 40 2.45 -0.97 -13.11
CA GLY A 40 1.81 -1.93 -14.01
C GLY A 40 0.29 -1.76 -14.00
N ALA A 41 -0.32 -1.75 -12.81
CA ALA A 41 -1.76 -1.60 -12.65
C ALA A 41 -2.27 -0.19 -13.06
N LYS A 42 -1.45 0.85 -12.88
CA LYS A 42 -1.76 2.23 -13.30
C LYS A 42 -2.10 2.34 -14.80
N LEU A 43 -1.53 1.50 -15.66
CA LEU A 43 -1.80 1.53 -17.10
C LEU A 43 -3.25 1.17 -17.44
N ILE A 44 -3.85 0.23 -16.70
CA ILE A 44 -5.28 -0.12 -16.85
C ILE A 44 -6.16 1.02 -16.36
N LEU A 45 -5.79 1.63 -15.23
CA LEU A 45 -6.50 2.77 -14.66
C LEU A 45 -6.53 3.94 -15.66
N GLU A 46 -5.39 4.26 -16.29
CA GLU A 46 -5.27 5.33 -17.29
C GLU A 46 -6.10 5.05 -18.54
N SER A 47 -6.15 3.79 -18.98
CA SER A 47 -7.00 3.35 -20.10
C SER A 47 -8.50 3.56 -19.82
N SER A 48 -8.86 3.72 -18.54
CA SER A 48 -10.23 3.92 -18.06
C SER A 48 -10.58 5.41 -17.84
N ASN A 49 -9.70 6.33 -18.23
CA ASN A 49 -9.79 7.79 -17.96
C ASN A 49 -9.64 8.16 -16.48
N LEU A 50 -8.93 7.34 -15.70
CA LEU A 50 -8.62 7.64 -14.31
C LEU A 50 -7.11 7.80 -14.16
N MET A 51 -6.68 8.76 -13.35
CA MET A 51 -5.29 9.03 -13.07
C MET A 51 -4.98 8.76 -11.60
N LEU A 52 -3.97 7.95 -11.32
CA LEU A 52 -3.42 7.80 -9.97
C LEU A 52 -2.61 9.06 -9.61
N ILE A 53 -3.03 9.74 -8.54
CA ILE A 53 -2.38 10.95 -8.00
C ILE A 53 -1.25 10.57 -7.07
N ASP A 54 -1.53 9.76 -6.05
CA ASP A 54 -0.54 9.20 -5.14
C ASP A 54 -1.05 7.89 -4.51
N PHE A 55 -0.15 7.17 -3.85
CA PHE A 55 -0.47 5.93 -3.18
C PHE A 55 0.38 5.67 -1.93
N THR A 56 -0.13 4.86 -1.03
CA THR A 56 0.65 4.26 0.07
C THR A 56 0.15 2.85 0.35
N SER A 57 0.83 2.12 1.22
CA SER A 57 0.47 0.74 1.55
C SER A 57 0.50 0.45 3.04
N TYR A 58 -0.09 -0.67 3.41
CA TYR A 58 -0.15 -1.19 4.78
C TYR A 58 -0.28 -2.71 4.72
N ALA A 59 0.33 -3.41 5.67
CA ALA A 59 0.11 -4.84 5.85
C ALA A 59 -0.97 -5.02 6.90
N ASP A 60 -2.17 -5.43 6.50
CA ASP A 60 -3.29 -5.62 7.41
C ASP A 60 -3.18 -6.96 8.10
N ILE A 61 -3.02 -6.89 9.42
CA ILE A 61 -2.94 -8.04 10.33
C ILE A 61 -4.17 -8.17 11.22
N SER A 62 -5.22 -7.37 10.97
CA SER A 62 -6.46 -7.40 11.73
C SER A 62 -7.43 -8.48 11.23
N THR A 63 -7.26 -8.91 9.98
CA THR A 63 -8.05 -9.94 9.29
C THR A 63 -7.27 -11.25 9.21
N VAL A 64 -7.98 -12.37 9.03
CA VAL A 64 -7.37 -13.69 8.78
C VAL A 64 -8.02 -14.30 7.53
N PRO A 65 -7.24 -14.62 6.48
CA PRO A 65 -5.80 -14.37 6.35
C PRO A 65 -5.46 -12.88 6.25
N CYS A 66 -4.34 -12.49 6.85
CA CYS A 66 -3.77 -11.14 6.75
C CYS A 66 -3.46 -10.81 5.27
N HIS A 67 -3.57 -9.56 4.85
CA HIS A 67 -3.39 -9.19 3.43
C HIS A 67 -2.76 -7.81 3.23
N TYR A 68 -2.26 -7.57 2.02
CA TYR A 68 -1.73 -6.26 1.65
C TYR A 68 -2.86 -5.30 1.32
N VAL A 69 -2.78 -4.08 1.85
CA VAL A 69 -3.69 -2.97 1.54
C VAL A 69 -2.92 -1.86 0.86
N VAL A 70 -3.44 -1.36 -0.26
CA VAL A 70 -2.85 -0.25 -1.00
C VAL A 70 -3.89 0.86 -1.16
N TYR A 71 -3.58 2.04 -0.65
CA TYR A 71 -4.44 3.21 -0.72
C TYR A 71 -4.14 4.01 -1.97
N TRP A 72 -5.15 4.27 -2.79
CA TRP A 72 -5.02 5.00 -4.05
C TRP A 72 -5.85 6.27 -4.01
N GLU A 73 -5.21 7.42 -4.20
CA GLU A 73 -5.94 8.66 -4.52
C GLU A 73 -5.97 8.80 -6.04
N VAL A 74 -7.17 8.85 -6.58
CA VAL A 74 -7.43 8.82 -8.01
C VAL A 74 -8.25 10.03 -8.43
N LYS A 75 -8.05 10.46 -9.67
CA LYS A 75 -8.73 11.61 -10.26
C LYS A 75 -9.29 11.21 -11.63
N ASP A 76 -10.54 11.59 -11.88
CA ASP A 76 -11.11 11.48 -13.23
C ASP A 76 -10.43 12.49 -14.16
N THR A 77 -9.97 12.01 -15.32
CA THR A 77 -9.36 12.86 -16.35
C THR A 77 -10.38 13.53 -17.25
N LYS A 78 -11.67 13.14 -17.18
CA LYS A 78 -12.75 13.79 -17.92
C LYS A 78 -13.08 15.16 -17.31
N GLU A 79 -13.27 16.14 -18.17
CA GLU A 79 -13.55 17.54 -17.78
C GLU A 79 -14.96 17.75 -17.20
N ASP A 80 -15.84 16.76 -17.31
CA ASP A 80 -17.25 16.89 -16.97
C ASP A 80 -17.47 16.70 -15.45
N LYS A 81 -17.14 17.75 -14.68
CA LYS A 81 -17.25 17.84 -13.21
C LYS A 81 -18.67 17.59 -12.66
N SER A 82 -19.67 17.38 -13.52
CA SER A 82 -21.06 17.17 -13.13
C SER A 82 -21.41 15.71 -12.86
N LYS A 83 -20.59 14.76 -13.33
CA LYS A 83 -20.78 13.33 -13.06
C LYS A 83 -19.88 12.86 -11.92
N ASN A 84 -20.47 12.10 -11.00
CA ASN A 84 -19.70 11.38 -9.99
C ASN A 84 -18.72 10.43 -10.69
N MET A 85 -17.48 10.39 -10.19
CA MET A 85 -16.45 9.46 -10.64
C MET A 85 -16.97 8.02 -10.54
N GLU A 86 -17.06 7.33 -11.67
CA GLU A 86 -17.56 5.96 -11.72
C GLU A 86 -16.40 4.98 -11.51
N LEU A 87 -16.31 4.43 -10.30
CA LEU A 87 -15.32 3.42 -9.94
C LEU A 87 -15.83 2.04 -10.38
N LYS A 88 -15.38 1.57 -11.53
CA LYS A 88 -15.78 0.26 -12.07
C LYS A 88 -15.04 -0.85 -11.34
N GLU A 89 -15.79 -1.70 -10.65
CA GLU A 89 -15.25 -2.84 -9.87
C GLU A 89 -14.32 -3.73 -10.70
N GLU A 90 -14.74 -4.09 -11.91
CA GLU A 90 -13.95 -4.92 -12.85
C GLU A 90 -12.52 -4.38 -13.05
N ILE A 91 -12.38 -3.07 -13.19
CA ILE A 91 -11.10 -2.40 -13.48
C ILE A 91 -10.19 -2.41 -12.25
N PHE A 92 -10.74 -2.14 -11.07
CA PHE A 92 -9.96 -2.14 -9.83
C PHE A 92 -9.61 -3.56 -9.37
N SER A 93 -10.48 -4.53 -9.58
CA SER A 93 -10.18 -5.94 -9.34
C SER A 93 -9.08 -6.45 -10.27
N GLU A 94 -9.10 -6.07 -11.55
CA GLU A 94 -8.01 -6.37 -12.49
C GLU A 94 -6.70 -5.68 -12.09
N CYS A 95 -6.77 -4.44 -11.61
CA CYS A 95 -5.61 -3.75 -11.04
C CYS A 95 -5.02 -4.51 -9.84
N CYS A 96 -5.86 -5.01 -8.94
CA CYS A 96 -5.41 -5.81 -7.79
C CYS A 96 -4.67 -7.07 -8.26
N LEU A 97 -5.23 -7.80 -9.23
CA LEU A 97 -4.63 -9.00 -9.78
C LEU A 97 -3.28 -8.72 -10.45
N LEU A 98 -3.20 -7.69 -11.29
CA LEU A 98 -1.93 -7.28 -11.92
C LEU A 98 -0.85 -6.90 -10.89
N MET A 99 -1.24 -6.30 -9.77
CA MET A 99 -0.31 -6.01 -8.69
C MET A 99 0.22 -7.30 -8.06
N GLU A 100 -0.65 -8.27 -7.77
CA GLU A 100 -0.23 -9.58 -7.24
C GLU A 100 0.69 -10.33 -8.21
N ASP A 101 0.40 -10.27 -9.50
CA ASP A 101 1.22 -10.86 -10.57
C ASP A 101 2.60 -10.21 -10.72
N SER A 102 2.73 -8.95 -10.32
CA SER A 102 3.99 -8.20 -10.38
C SER A 102 4.90 -8.46 -9.17
N PHE A 103 4.38 -9.03 -8.09
CA PHE A 103 5.19 -9.40 -6.93
C PHE A 103 6.04 -10.65 -7.18
N ASP A 104 6.96 -10.90 -6.26
CA ASP A 104 7.89 -12.02 -6.38
C ASP A 104 7.19 -13.38 -6.16
N GLU A 105 7.88 -14.44 -6.55
CA GLU A 105 7.40 -15.81 -6.39
C GLU A 105 7.13 -16.17 -4.92
N VAL A 106 7.76 -15.50 -3.95
CA VAL A 106 7.53 -15.78 -2.53
C VAL A 106 6.14 -15.30 -2.13
N TYR A 107 5.78 -14.06 -2.49
CA TYR A 107 4.42 -13.53 -2.28
C TYR A 107 3.38 -14.45 -2.96
N LYS A 108 3.59 -14.82 -4.22
CA LYS A 108 2.67 -15.69 -4.97
C LYS A 108 2.51 -17.07 -4.32
N ASN A 109 3.59 -17.66 -3.81
CA ASN A 109 3.52 -18.91 -3.06
C ASN A 109 2.68 -18.76 -1.78
N CYS A 110 2.90 -17.69 -1.00
CA CYS A 110 2.13 -17.41 0.21
C CYS A 110 0.63 -17.17 -0.09
N ARG A 111 0.33 -16.48 -1.19
CA ARG A 111 -1.04 -16.15 -1.63
C ARG A 111 -1.81 -17.34 -2.21
N PHE A 112 -1.23 -18.04 -3.19
CA PHE A 112 -1.97 -19.03 -3.99
C PHE A 112 -1.79 -20.46 -3.52
N ARG A 113 -0.64 -20.80 -2.92
CA ARG A 113 -0.34 -22.18 -2.48
C ARG A 113 -0.53 -22.38 -0.98
N GLU A 114 0.09 -21.54 -0.17
CA GLU A 114 0.06 -21.67 1.30
C GLU A 114 -1.19 -21.04 1.92
N LYS A 115 -1.82 -20.09 1.21
CA LYS A 115 -2.98 -19.31 1.68
C LYS A 115 -2.73 -18.60 3.02
N SER A 116 -1.47 -18.25 3.29
CA SER A 116 -1.07 -17.47 4.47
C SER A 116 -1.25 -15.97 4.26
N VAL A 117 -1.28 -15.52 3.01
CA VAL A 117 -1.59 -14.15 2.61
C VAL A 117 -2.93 -14.11 1.88
N GLY A 118 -3.83 -13.25 2.32
CA GLY A 118 -5.13 -13.02 1.71
C GLY A 118 -5.07 -12.18 0.44
N PRO A 119 -6.20 -12.01 -0.27
CA PRO A 119 -6.27 -11.21 -1.49
C PRO A 119 -5.83 -9.77 -1.24
N LEU A 120 -4.97 -9.25 -2.13
CA LEU A 120 -4.61 -7.84 -2.11
C LEU A 120 -5.85 -6.94 -2.21
N GLU A 121 -5.87 -5.90 -1.40
CA GLU A 121 -6.95 -4.91 -1.34
C GLU A 121 -6.46 -3.54 -1.85
N ILE A 122 -7.21 -2.95 -2.78
CA ILE A 122 -7.07 -1.54 -3.13
C ILE A 122 -8.19 -0.76 -2.45
N LYS A 123 -7.81 0.21 -1.62
CA LYS A 123 -8.72 1.19 -1.00
C LYS A 123 -8.61 2.52 -1.74
N VAL A 124 -9.68 2.92 -2.41
CA VAL A 124 -9.75 4.23 -3.07
C VAL A 124 -10.10 5.29 -2.03
N VAL A 125 -9.32 6.38 -1.98
CA VAL A 125 -9.53 7.49 -1.06
C VAL A 125 -10.01 8.75 -1.79
N ARG A 126 -10.65 9.66 -1.04
CA ARG A 126 -11.10 10.97 -1.56
C ARG A 126 -9.92 11.80 -2.06
N HIS A 127 -10.20 12.70 -2.99
CA HIS A 127 -9.25 13.72 -3.41
C HIS A 127 -8.83 14.62 -2.22
N GLY A 128 -7.54 14.92 -2.11
CA GLY A 128 -6.95 15.69 -1.00
C GLY A 128 -6.64 14.87 0.26
N THR A 129 -6.75 13.55 0.18
CA THR A 129 -6.43 12.67 1.31
C THR A 129 -4.93 12.67 1.59
N PHE A 130 -4.10 12.63 0.55
CA PHE A 130 -2.64 12.68 0.74
C PHE A 130 -2.14 14.06 1.20
N ASP A 131 -2.86 15.14 0.89
CA ASP A 131 -2.61 16.46 1.48
C ASP A 131 -2.92 16.46 2.98
N SER A 132 -4.06 15.88 3.38
CA SER A 132 -4.42 15.72 4.80
C SER A 132 -3.43 14.83 5.55
N LEU A 133 -2.91 13.78 4.88
CA LEU A 133 -1.87 12.91 5.43
C LEU A 133 -0.54 13.67 5.59
N MET A 134 -0.19 14.52 4.63
CA MET A 134 0.98 15.40 4.71
C MET A 134 0.85 16.37 5.89
N ASP A 135 -0.29 17.05 6.04
CA ASP A 135 -0.57 17.94 7.17
C ASP A 135 -0.47 17.20 8.52
N PHE A 136 -0.96 15.96 8.57
CA PHE A 136 -0.79 15.10 9.74
C PHE A 136 0.70 14.88 10.05
N PHE A 137 1.52 14.48 9.09
CA PHE A 137 2.95 14.27 9.34
C PHE A 137 3.71 15.56 9.68
N ILE A 138 3.34 16.70 9.08
CA ILE A 138 3.89 18.02 9.43
C ILE A 138 3.56 18.36 10.89
N SER A 139 2.32 18.11 11.33
CA SER A 139 1.92 18.32 12.73
C SER A 139 2.71 17.45 13.73
N GLN A 140 3.21 16.30 13.28
CA GLN A 140 4.08 15.41 14.07
C GLN A 140 5.57 15.78 13.97
N GLY A 141 5.91 16.90 13.31
CA GLY A 141 7.28 17.43 13.23
C GLY A 141 8.00 17.15 11.92
N ALA A 142 7.33 16.67 10.86
CA ALA A 142 7.94 16.57 9.54
C ALA A 142 8.16 17.96 8.92
N SER A 143 9.27 18.14 8.20
CA SER A 143 9.54 19.36 7.45
C SER A 143 8.73 19.39 6.15
N ILE A 144 8.01 20.48 5.92
CA ILE A 144 7.18 20.69 4.72
C ILE A 144 8.01 20.52 3.43
N GLY A 145 9.19 21.12 3.37
CA GLY A 145 10.02 21.14 2.15
C GLY A 145 10.71 19.81 1.81
N GLN A 146 10.65 18.82 2.71
CA GLN A 146 11.28 17.51 2.51
C GLN A 146 10.27 16.35 2.52
N TYR A 147 8.98 16.67 2.71
CA TYR A 147 7.97 15.64 2.80
C TYR A 147 7.86 14.88 1.48
N LYS A 148 7.85 13.56 1.61
CA LYS A 148 7.43 12.62 0.58
C LYS A 148 6.46 11.66 1.23
N THR A 149 5.39 11.33 0.51
CA THR A 149 4.43 10.32 0.95
C THR A 149 5.16 9.00 1.26
N PRO A 150 5.09 8.51 2.51
CA PRO A 150 5.67 7.23 2.86
C PRO A 150 4.98 6.12 2.06
N ARG A 151 5.73 5.19 1.46
CA ARG A 151 5.14 4.10 0.68
C ARG A 151 4.55 2.97 1.52
N CYS A 152 4.82 2.96 2.82
CA CYS A 152 4.19 2.07 3.80
C CYS A 152 3.91 2.83 5.11
N ILE A 153 2.68 2.78 5.58
CA ILE A 153 2.24 3.41 6.83
C ILE A 153 2.21 2.36 7.94
N LYS A 154 2.84 2.68 9.07
CA LYS A 154 2.81 1.86 10.30
C LYS A 154 2.19 2.57 11.51
N SER A 155 1.93 3.88 11.37
CA SER A 155 1.33 4.68 12.44
C SER A 155 -0.18 4.50 12.42
N SER A 156 -0.75 4.04 13.53
CA SER A 156 -2.21 3.86 13.66
C SER A 156 -2.99 5.16 13.39
N LYS A 157 -2.50 6.29 13.90
CA LYS A 157 -3.12 7.61 13.67
C LYS A 157 -3.12 8.03 12.20
N ALA A 158 -2.06 7.69 11.45
CA ALA A 158 -1.99 7.96 10.01
C ALA A 158 -2.94 7.05 9.23
N LEU A 159 -3.08 5.78 9.64
CA LEU A 159 -4.08 4.86 9.09
C LEU A 159 -5.50 5.36 9.36
N GLU A 160 -5.79 5.89 10.53
CA GLU A 160 -7.11 6.48 10.82
C GLU A 160 -7.46 7.64 9.87
N VAL A 161 -6.49 8.46 9.45
CA VAL A 161 -6.71 9.52 8.45
C VAL A 161 -7.06 8.93 7.10
N LEU A 162 -6.36 7.86 6.68
CA LEU A 162 -6.62 7.16 5.42
C LEU A 162 -7.99 6.47 5.43
N GLU A 163 -8.28 5.68 6.47
CA GLU A 163 -9.54 4.91 6.60
C GLU A 163 -10.78 5.81 6.60
N LYS A 164 -10.72 6.98 7.25
CA LYS A 164 -11.82 7.97 7.22
C LYS A 164 -12.12 8.54 5.83
N SER A 165 -11.13 8.48 4.95
CA SER A 165 -11.20 9.03 3.60
C SER A 165 -11.48 7.98 2.53
N VAL A 166 -11.64 6.70 2.90
CA VAL A 166 -11.97 5.64 1.94
C VAL A 166 -13.36 5.87 1.35
N VAL A 167 -13.47 5.74 0.03
CA VAL A 167 -14.73 5.83 -0.73
C VAL A 167 -15.15 4.51 -1.36
N ALA A 168 -14.19 3.63 -1.64
CA ALA A 168 -14.44 2.30 -2.19
C ALA A 168 -13.29 1.34 -1.86
N THR A 169 -13.59 0.05 -1.83
CA THR A 169 -12.67 -1.03 -1.50
C THR A 169 -12.81 -2.11 -2.55
N PHE A 170 -11.70 -2.60 -3.09
CA PHE A 170 -11.67 -3.63 -4.13
C PHE A 170 -10.64 -4.69 -3.76
N PHE A 171 -10.93 -5.93 -4.08
CA PHE A 171 -10.04 -7.06 -3.79
C PHE A 171 -9.62 -7.74 -5.09
N SER A 172 -8.43 -8.33 -5.08
CA SER A 172 -7.99 -9.24 -6.15
C SER A 172 -8.98 -10.39 -6.31
N THR A 173 -9.42 -10.60 -7.55
CA THR A 173 -10.34 -11.69 -7.91
C THR A 173 -9.54 -12.97 -8.18
N GLU A 174 -9.14 -13.66 -7.10
CA GLU A 174 -8.72 -15.09 -7.12
C GLU A 174 -9.02 -15.80 -5.78
#